data_AF-A0A3Q7GGS8-F1
#
_entry.id   AF-A0A3Q7GGS8-F1
#
_cell.length_a   1.000
_cell.length_b   1.000
_cell.length_c   1.000
_cell.angle_alpha   90.00
_cell.angle_beta   90.00
_cell.angle_gamma   90.00
#
_symmetry.space_group_name_H-M   'P 1'
#
loop_
_entity.id
_entity.type
_entity.pdbx_description
1 polymer ?
#
loop_
_entity_poly.entity_id
_entity_poly.type
_entity_poly.pdbx_seq_one_letter_code
_entity_poly.pdbx_strand_id
1 'polypeptide(L)'
;MLDSNIDVSIGNSLKGLFTLTLQNEINAIDKDPSGSLLASCSDDTTVKIWSMKQDVCLHDFREHSKEIYTIKWSPTGAGTSNPNQQLLLASASFDSTVKLWDVHQGRLLHSFNSHSGC
;
A
#
# COMPACT_ATOMS: atom_id res chain seq x y z
N MET A 1 -19.24 8.43 -3.88
CA MET A 1 -18.46 9.67 -3.92
C MET A 1 -17.05 9.25 -3.53
N LEU A 2 -16.17 9.08 -4.51
CA LEU A 2 -14.74 8.89 -4.25
C LEU A 2 -14.21 10.30 -4.01
N ASP A 3 -13.70 10.56 -2.81
CA ASP A 3 -13.14 11.86 -2.48
C ASP A 3 -11.90 12.10 -3.33
N SER A 4 -12.07 12.91 -4.37
CA SER A 4 -11.04 13.40 -5.28
C SER A 4 -10.08 14.42 -4.63
N ASN A 5 -9.84 14.31 -3.31
CA ASN A 5 -9.04 15.25 -2.54
C ASN A 5 -7.70 14.67 -2.10
N ILE A 6 -6.94 14.07 -3.03
CA ILE A 6 -5.51 13.82 -2.81
C ILE A 6 -4.73 14.97 -3.46
N ASP A 7 -4.77 16.11 -2.78
CA ASP A 7 -3.83 17.20 -2.97
C ASP A 7 -3.19 17.54 -1.62
N VAL A 8 -2.21 16.72 -1.20
CA VAL A 8 -1.29 17.08 -0.10
C VAL A 8 0.11 16.51 -0.38
N SER A 9 0.97 17.36 -0.94
CA SER A 9 2.43 17.29 -0.77
C SER A 9 3.14 16.02 -1.26
N ILE A 10 2.73 15.49 -2.42
CA ILE A 10 3.61 14.66 -3.25
C ILE A 10 4.01 15.59 -4.38
N GLY A 11 5.24 16.13 -4.36
CA GLY A 11 5.68 17.10 -5.37
C GLY A 11 5.32 16.62 -6.78
N ASN A 12 4.86 17.52 -7.65
CA ASN A 12 4.28 17.19 -8.97
C ASN A 12 5.12 16.19 -9.80
N SER A 13 6.44 16.14 -9.60
CA SER A 13 7.36 15.19 -10.25
C SER A 13 7.19 13.73 -9.78
N LEU A 14 6.90 13.51 -8.50
CA LEU A 14 6.77 12.18 -7.90
C LEU A 14 5.40 11.57 -8.18
N LYS A 15 4.35 12.39 -8.24
CA LYS A 15 3.00 11.97 -8.67
C LYS A 15 3.03 11.32 -10.07
N GLY A 16 3.83 11.87 -10.99
CA GLY A 16 4.06 11.28 -12.31
C GLY A 16 4.80 9.94 -12.26
N LEU A 17 5.89 9.84 -11.49
CA LEU A 17 6.69 8.62 -11.41
C LEU A 17 5.92 7.43 -10.81
N PHE A 18 5.13 7.69 -9.76
CA PHE A 18 4.35 6.64 -9.08
C PHE A 18 3.16 6.17 -9.93
N THR A 19 2.58 7.06 -10.74
CA THR A 19 1.48 6.72 -11.65
C THR A 19 1.93 5.92 -12.87
N LEU A 20 3.18 6.08 -13.32
CA LEU A 20 3.68 5.48 -14.56
C LEU A 20 4.09 4.00 -14.46
N THR A 21 4.09 3.39 -13.26
CA THR A 21 4.54 2.00 -13.09
C THR A 21 3.43 1.01 -12.73
N LEU A 22 2.23 1.51 -12.45
CA LEU A 22 1.01 0.70 -12.32
C LEU A 22 0.33 0.72 -13.69
N GLN A 23 -0.07 -0.45 -14.18
CA GLN A 23 -0.55 -0.58 -15.56
C GLN A 23 -2.00 -0.09 -15.71
N ASN A 24 -2.72 0.11 -14.61
CA ASN A 24 -4.14 0.52 -14.55
C ASN A 24 -4.39 1.66 -13.54
N GLU A 25 -5.67 2.00 -13.30
CA GLU A 25 -6.09 3.01 -12.33
C GLU A 25 -5.57 2.73 -10.93
N ILE A 26 -5.15 3.79 -10.23
CA ILE A 26 -4.74 3.72 -8.82
C ILE A 26 -5.98 3.94 -7.97
N ASN A 27 -6.26 2.98 -7.09
CA ASN A 27 -7.44 3.01 -6.23
C ASN A 27 -7.18 3.69 -4.89
N ALA A 28 -5.99 3.48 -4.33
CA ALA A 28 -5.62 4.09 -3.07
C ALA A 28 -4.11 4.34 -2.97
N ILE A 29 -3.77 5.31 -2.13
CA ILE A 29 -2.41 5.73 -1.80
C ILE A 29 -2.39 6.13 -0.32
N ASP A 30 -1.35 5.74 0.40
CA ASP A 30 -1.22 6.07 1.83
C ASP A 30 0.25 6.18 2.24
N LYS A 31 0.57 7.13 3.13
CA LYS A 31 1.91 7.30 3.68
C LYS A 31 2.04 6.54 4.98
N ASP A 32 3.22 5.96 5.22
CA ASP A 32 3.48 5.34 6.51
C ASP A 32 3.49 6.40 7.64
N PRO A 33 3.39 5.99 8.91
CA PRO A 33 3.34 6.93 10.02
C PRO A 33 4.55 7.87 10.14
N SER A 34 5.73 7.46 9.65
CA SER A 34 6.92 8.32 9.61
C SER A 34 6.95 9.28 8.42
N GLY A 35 6.14 9.02 7.38
CA GLY A 35 6.13 9.73 6.10
C GLY A 35 7.30 9.39 5.17
N SER A 36 8.10 8.37 5.49
CA SER A 36 9.27 7.94 4.71
C SER A 36 8.92 7.00 3.56
N LEU A 37 7.79 6.31 3.66
CA LEU A 37 7.29 5.34 2.71
C LEU A 37 5.92 5.74 2.20
N LEU A 38 5.66 5.38 0.94
CA LEU A 38 4.39 5.57 0.28
C LEU A 38 3.93 4.23 -0.28
N ALA A 39 2.72 3.81 0.09
CA ALA A 39 2.07 2.64 -0.50
C ALA A 39 1.04 3.09 -1.53
N SER A 40 0.86 2.27 -2.57
CA SER A 40 -0.15 2.46 -3.60
C SER A 40 -0.73 1.11 -4.01
N CYS A 41 -2.01 1.08 -4.41
CA CYS A 41 -2.64 -0.12 -4.96
C CYS A 41 -3.49 0.20 -6.19
N SER A 42 -3.67 -0.79 -7.07
CA SER A 42 -4.31 -0.61 -8.37
C SER A 42 -5.24 -1.76 -8.75
N ASP A 43 -6.03 -1.52 -9.79
CA ASP A 43 -6.79 -2.53 -10.52
C ASP A 43 -5.91 -3.60 -11.19
N ASP A 44 -4.62 -3.31 -11.42
CA ASP A 44 -3.67 -4.29 -11.97
C ASP A 44 -3.25 -5.39 -10.97
N THR A 45 -3.95 -5.46 -9.83
CA THR A 45 -3.75 -6.40 -8.71
C THR A 45 -2.45 -6.22 -7.95
N THR A 46 -1.75 -5.10 -8.16
CA THR A 46 -0.47 -4.84 -7.49
C THR A 46 -0.57 -3.86 -6.33
N VAL A 47 0.25 -4.10 -5.30
CA VAL A 47 0.59 -3.12 -4.25
C VAL A 47 2.05 -2.75 -4.42
N LYS A 48 2.36 -1.46 -4.52
CA LYS A 48 3.74 -0.97 -4.58
C LYS A 48 4.08 -0.13 -3.37
N ILE A 49 5.31 -0.30 -2.87
CA ILE A 49 5.90 0.49 -1.78
C ILE A 49 7.07 1.29 -2.33
N TRP A 50 7.08 2.58 -2.04
CA TRP A 50 8.10 3.52 -2.50
C TRP A 50 8.83 4.15 -1.32
N SER A 51 10.14 4.34 -1.47
CA SER A 51 10.90 5.20 -0.57
C SER A 51 10.81 6.64 -1.03
N MET A 52 10.22 7.51 -0.20
CA MET A 52 10.15 8.95 -0.48
C MET A 52 11.50 9.66 -0.36
N LYS A 53 12.49 9.01 0.26
CA LYS A 53 13.84 9.56 0.42
C LYS A 53 14.75 9.22 -0.77
N GLN A 54 14.57 8.03 -1.33
CA GLN A 54 15.42 7.50 -2.39
C GLN A 54 14.75 7.59 -3.78
N ASP A 55 13.46 7.92 -3.84
CA ASP A 55 12.65 7.95 -5.06
C ASP A 55 12.68 6.63 -5.86
N VAL A 56 12.69 5.50 -5.14
CA VAL A 56 12.71 4.15 -5.72
C VAL A 56 11.52 3.31 -5.25
N CYS A 57 11.07 2.40 -6.11
CA CYS A 57 10.16 1.33 -5.74
C CYS A 57 10.95 0.27 -4.96
N LEU A 58 10.58 0.05 -3.70
CA LEU A 58 11.19 -0.95 -2.84
C LEU A 58 10.56 -2.33 -3.06
N HIS A 59 9.23 -2.36 -3.19
CA HIS A 59 8.46 -3.60 -3.29
C HIS A 59 7.33 -3.50 -4.31
N ASP A 60 7.11 -4.60 -5.02
CA ASP A 60 6.02 -4.82 -5.97
C ASP A 60 5.35 -6.16 -5.61
N PHE A 61 4.21 -6.07 -4.93
CA PHE A 61 3.47 -7.23 -4.46
C PHE A 61 2.34 -7.58 -5.42
N ARG A 62 2.32 -8.83 -5.91
CA ARG A 62 1.38 -9.29 -6.96
C ARG A 62 0.61 -10.55 -6.56
N GLU A 63 0.34 -10.72 -5.26
CA GLU A 63 -0.34 -11.92 -4.76
C GLU A 63 -1.86 -11.82 -4.79
N HIS A 64 -2.42 -10.62 -5.01
CA HIS A 64 -3.86 -10.47 -5.23
C HIS A 64 -4.22 -10.93 -6.64
N SER A 65 -5.36 -11.62 -6.74
CA SER A 65 -5.84 -12.17 -8.02
C SER A 65 -6.86 -11.27 -8.73
N LYS A 66 -7.25 -10.18 -8.07
CA LYS A 66 -8.19 -9.17 -8.59
C LYS A 66 -7.83 -7.77 -8.05
N GLU A 67 -8.60 -6.78 -8.48
CA GLU A 67 -8.44 -5.36 -8.17
C GLU A 67 -8.32 -5.12 -6.66
N ILE A 68 -7.45 -4.18 -6.26
CA ILE A 68 -7.23 -3.82 -4.86
C ILE A 68 -7.83 -2.46 -4.61
N TYR A 69 -8.80 -2.36 -3.71
CA TYR A 69 -9.56 -1.13 -3.51
C TYR A 69 -8.97 -0.20 -2.46
N THR A 70 -8.27 -0.75 -1.47
CA THR A 70 -7.74 0.07 -0.37
C THR A 70 -6.53 -0.58 0.29
N ILE A 71 -5.76 0.28 0.95
CA ILE A 71 -4.58 -0.05 1.72
C ILE A 71 -4.57 0.73 3.04
N LYS A 72 -4.00 0.15 4.10
CA LYS A 72 -3.80 0.82 5.38
C LYS A 72 -2.53 0.37 6.09
N TRP A 73 -1.78 1.34 6.60
CA TRP A 73 -0.62 1.11 7.45
C TRP A 73 -1.04 0.76 8.88
N SER A 74 -0.28 -0.12 9.53
CA SER A 74 -0.41 -0.34 10.97
C SER A 74 0.10 0.88 11.75
N PRO A 75 -0.43 1.16 12.96
CA PRO A 75 0.04 2.24 13.82
C PRO A 75 1.32 1.84 14.60
N THR A 76 2.28 1.22 13.92
CA THR A 76 3.52 0.69 14.49
C THR A 76 4.73 1.19 13.70
N GLY A 77 5.93 1.02 14.26
CA GLY A 77 7.17 1.47 13.64
C GLY A 77 7.46 2.94 13.90
N ALA A 78 8.46 3.47 13.20
CA ALA A 78 8.95 4.83 13.42
C ALA A 78 7.81 5.86 13.28
N GLY A 79 7.76 6.83 14.21
CA GLY A 79 6.73 7.87 14.22
C GLY A 79 5.44 7.52 14.96
N THR A 80 5.32 6.31 15.54
CA THR A 80 4.14 5.93 16.36
C THR A 80 4.48 5.71 17.83
N SER A 81 3.45 5.43 18.64
CA SER A 81 3.59 5.05 20.06
C SER A 81 4.25 3.67 20.26
N ASN A 82 4.35 2.85 19.20
CA ASN A 82 4.93 1.50 19.23
C ASN A 82 6.10 1.37 18.24
N PRO A 83 7.22 2.09 18.45
CA PRO A 83 8.29 2.19 17.46
C PRO A 83 9.10 0.90 17.26
N ASN A 84 9.09 0.01 18.25
CA ASN A 84 9.81 -1.27 18.17
C ASN A 84 8.98 -2.40 17.53
N GLN A 85 7.71 -2.13 17.22
CA GLN A 85 6.87 -3.10 16.52
C GLN A 85 7.05 -2.96 15.01
N GLN A 86 6.95 -4.09 14.34
CA GLN A 86 7.04 -4.17 12.89
C GLN A 86 5.97 -3.32 12.22
N LEU A 87 6.37 -2.54 11.20
CA LEU A 87 5.46 -1.80 10.32
C LEU A 87 4.85 -2.78 9.31
N LEU A 88 3.52 -2.81 9.28
CA LEU A 88 2.74 -3.67 8.41
C LEU A 88 1.85 -2.83 7.50
N LEU A 89 1.54 -3.39 6.34
CA LEU A 89 0.53 -2.86 5.44
C LEU A 89 -0.58 -3.90 5.26
N ALA A 90 -1.84 -3.47 5.32
CA ALA A 90 -2.98 -4.27 4.92
C ALA A 90 -3.48 -3.82 3.55
N SER A 91 -3.90 -4.75 2.70
CA SER A 91 -4.59 -4.49 1.42
C SER A 91 -5.86 -5.33 1.33
N ALA A 92 -6.92 -4.75 0.75
CA ALA A 92 -8.19 -5.44 0.55
C ALA A 92 -8.59 -5.44 -0.93
N SER A 93 -9.01 -6.60 -1.44
CA SER A 93 -9.22 -6.85 -2.86
C SER A 93 -10.58 -7.46 -3.17
N PHE A 94 -11.00 -7.29 -4.43
CA PHE A 94 -12.15 -7.97 -5.01
C PHE A 94 -12.00 -9.50 -5.09
N ASP A 95 -10.81 -10.02 -4.83
CA ASP A 95 -10.56 -11.47 -4.73
C ASP A 95 -11.06 -12.08 -3.41
N SER A 96 -11.85 -11.32 -2.64
CA SER A 96 -12.43 -11.77 -1.38
C SER A 96 -11.38 -12.00 -0.28
N THR A 97 -10.18 -11.39 -0.43
CA THR A 97 -9.11 -11.49 0.57
C THR A 97 -8.66 -10.13 1.09
N VAL A 98 -8.21 -10.16 2.34
CA VAL A 98 -7.35 -9.13 2.94
C VAL A 98 -5.96 -9.73 3.13
N LYS A 99 -4.93 -9.06 2.61
CA LYS A 99 -3.55 -9.48 2.77
C LYS A 99 -2.80 -8.54 3.68
N LEU A 100 -1.94 -9.11 4.52
CA LEU A 100 -1.07 -8.38 5.45
C LEU A 100 0.38 -8.58 5.05
N TRP A 101 1.10 -7.49 4.89
CA TRP A 101 2.44 -7.44 4.34
C TRP A 101 3.44 -6.96 5.36
N ASP A 102 4.58 -7.63 5.41
CA ASP A 102 5.79 -7.14 6.06
C ASP A 102 6.52 -6.23 5.09
N VAL A 103 6.48 -4.93 5.37
CA VAL A 103 7.06 -3.93 4.47
C VAL A 103 8.58 -3.89 4.54
N HIS A 104 9.20 -4.35 5.63
CA HIS A 104 10.66 -4.34 5.75
C HIS A 104 11.29 -5.55 5.06
N GLN A 105 10.62 -6.70 5.14
CA GLN A 105 11.10 -7.93 4.50
C GLN A 105 10.53 -8.13 3.10
N GLY A 106 9.57 -7.30 2.68
CA GLY A 106 8.98 -7.38 1.35
C GLY A 106 8.23 -8.69 1.10
N ARG A 107 7.47 -9.19 2.09
CA ARG A 107 6.77 -10.47 1.97
C ARG A 107 5.34 -10.43 2.51
N LEU A 108 4.51 -11.31 1.94
CA LEU A 108 3.19 -11.62 2.47
C LEU A 108 3.33 -12.36 3.81
N LEU A 109 2.64 -11.89 4.85
CA LEU A 109 2.54 -12.58 6.14
C LEU A 109 1.29 -13.43 6.23
N HIS A 110 0.14 -12.83 5.91
CA HIS A 110 -1.16 -13.48 6.05
C HIS A 110 -2.09 -13.11 4.90
N SER A 111 -2.93 -14.07 4.54
CA SER A 111 -4.04 -13.89 3.60
C SER A 111 -5.32 -14.35 4.29
N PHE A 112 -6.21 -13.42 4.57
CA PHE A 112 -7.47 -13.66 5.24
C PHE A 112 -8.58 -13.70 4.19
N ASN A 113 -9.26 -14.84 4.07
CA ASN A 113 -10.44 -14.95 3.21
C ASN A 113 -11.67 -14.49 4.00
N SER A 114 -12.41 -13.51 3.48
CA SER A 114 -13.63 -13.03 4.15
C SER A 114 -14.82 -14.00 3.97
N HIS A 115 -14.72 -14.99 3.08
CA HIS A 115 -15.82 -15.91 2.74
C HIS A 115 -15.69 -17.34 3.29
N SER A 116 -14.65 -17.67 4.06
CA SER A 116 -14.48 -19.01 4.66
C SER A 116 -15.05 -19.12 6.09
N GLY A 117 -16.05 -18.32 6.45
CA GLY A 117 -16.55 -18.26 7.83
C GLY A 117 -17.94 -17.64 8.02
N CYS A 118 -18.92 -18.05 7.21
CA CYS A 118 -20.35 -17.91 7.54
C CYS A 118 -21.00 -19.28 7.45
#